data_AF-A0A6H1ZFY8-F1
#
_entry.id   AF-A0A6H1ZFY8-F1
#
_cell.length_a   1.000
_cell.length_b   1.000
_cell.length_c   1.000
_cell.angle_alpha   90.00
_cell.angle_beta   90.00
_cell.angle_gamma   90.00
#
_symmetry.space_group_name_H-M   'P 1'
#
loop_
_entity.id
_entity.type
_entity.pdbx_description
1 polymer ?
#
loop_
_entity_poly.entity_id
_entity_poly.type
_entity_poly.pdbx_seq_one_letter_code
_entity_poly.pdbx_strand_id
1 'polypeptide(L)'
;MTVKSELWGQLANAVKIIDELWKFGAVNSPNLVTLIDTLSQSYLGNHVGSTTAAVKTLRTAISTQSVNTAVLQPIILELAKRGYNSRATAVSDALDDIARGMDALTETVAERNITYGSVTAGGSNVGDGTVLRLTTDEYGNKIEDGAWDGGVTKVEITQDKNTGVSGGSEKGLIYGSGVTPYDNLEMGDAPNGSLVVTAMNAANSILTNSDFETSSGTGSTLAFTGWTLSDPDDFSEETTVTYNDSAQAIEFEDNANILQYIPDASGSLDSSKPAFLIVPFYRVSSCDGTLTIRLGSQTESVALSAQSGWNLLVLGVADEKSWYNNFKEDSSDLGVRVQISLASRNTGSLVIDNVILAQPSAFNSKYYMLIAGDSDFINGDYFTFTDSVNGTSGGDGRIQFTLSRLFGKYLPHTSGSETYADA
;
A
#
# COMPACT_ATOMS: atom_id res chain seq x y z
N MET A 1 -25.08 -30.77 0.19
CA MET A 1 -24.33 -29.72 0.90
C MET A 1 -22.96 -30.29 1.21
N THR A 2 -21.88 -29.63 0.78
CA THR A 2 -20.50 -30.10 1.05
C THR A 2 -20.09 -29.65 2.45
N VAL A 3 -19.12 -30.35 3.07
CA VAL A 3 -18.55 -29.97 4.38
C VAL A 3 -18.06 -28.51 4.36
N LYS A 4 -17.45 -28.08 3.24
CA LYS A 4 -16.98 -26.71 3.03
C LYS A 4 -18.11 -25.67 3.14
N SER A 5 -19.23 -25.90 2.45
CA SER A 5 -20.38 -24.99 2.47
C SER A 5 -21.01 -24.90 3.88
N GLU A 6 -21.04 -26.00 4.63
CA GLU A 6 -21.53 -26.01 6.01
C GLU A 6 -20.61 -25.20 6.94
N LEU A 7 -19.28 -25.38 6.83
CA LEU A 7 -18.31 -24.63 7.63
C LEU A 7 -18.35 -23.12 7.35
N TRP A 8 -18.55 -22.72 6.08
CA TRP A 8 -18.80 -21.32 5.73
C TRP A 8 -20.09 -20.78 6.36
N GLY A 9 -21.17 -21.56 6.35
CA GLY A 9 -22.41 -21.17 7.05
C GLY A 9 -22.23 -21.03 8.56
N GLN A 10 -21.40 -21.89 9.18
CA GLN A 10 -21.05 -21.76 10.60
C GLN A 10 -20.23 -20.50 10.87
N LEU A 11 -19.25 -20.20 10.01
CA LEU A 11 -18.43 -18.99 10.12
C LEU A 11 -19.29 -17.73 9.99
N ALA A 12 -20.16 -17.66 8.97
CA ALA A 12 -21.04 -16.53 8.74
C ALA A 12 -21.98 -16.27 9.93
N ASN A 13 -22.54 -17.33 10.54
CA ASN A 13 -23.36 -17.20 11.75
C ASN A 13 -22.55 -16.71 12.96
N ALA A 14 -21.33 -17.21 13.16
CA ALA A 14 -20.47 -16.77 14.26
C ALA A 14 -20.03 -15.30 14.10
N VAL A 15 -19.69 -14.90 12.87
CA VAL A 15 -19.41 -13.51 12.48
C VAL A 15 -20.61 -12.63 12.79
N LYS A 16 -21.83 -13.04 12.38
CA LYS A 16 -23.06 -12.30 12.65
C LYS A 16 -23.31 -12.05 14.13
N ILE A 17 -23.03 -13.03 15.00
CA ILE A 17 -23.19 -12.85 16.45
C ILE A 17 -22.26 -11.75 16.97
N ILE A 18 -20.99 -11.72 16.52
CA ILE A 18 -20.01 -10.71 16.94
C ILE A 18 -20.38 -9.33 16.38
N ASP A 19 -20.77 -9.28 15.10
CA ASP A 19 -21.18 -8.06 14.42
C ASP A 19 -22.42 -7.42 15.08
N GLU A 20 -23.46 -8.20 15.38
CA GLU A 20 -24.65 -7.68 16.07
C GLU A 20 -24.36 -7.17 17.48
N LEU A 21 -23.42 -7.80 18.21
CA LEU A 21 -22.95 -7.31 19.50
C LEU A 21 -22.24 -5.95 19.37
N TRP A 22 -21.38 -5.81 18.36
CA TRP A 22 -20.71 -4.55 18.07
C TRP A 22 -21.70 -3.46 17.63
N LYS A 23 -22.62 -3.76 16.72
CA LYS A 23 -23.65 -2.83 16.27
C LYS A 23 -24.51 -2.32 17.41
N PHE A 24 -24.97 -3.20 18.30
CA PHE A 24 -25.67 -2.77 19.51
C PHE A 24 -24.80 -1.87 20.40
N GLY A 25 -23.50 -2.18 20.48
CA GLY A 25 -22.52 -1.36 21.19
C GLY A 25 -22.38 0.06 20.64
N ALA A 26 -22.28 0.22 19.31
CA ALA A 26 -21.76 1.45 18.71
C ALA A 26 -22.54 2.01 17.49
N VAL A 27 -23.22 1.18 16.70
CA VAL A 27 -23.74 1.58 15.38
C VAL A 27 -25.24 1.80 15.38
N ASN A 28 -26.00 0.92 16.03
CA ASN A 28 -27.45 0.97 16.05
C ASN A 28 -27.95 2.27 16.69
N SER A 29 -29.18 2.67 16.37
CA SER A 29 -29.83 3.80 17.04
C SER A 29 -31.08 3.32 17.78
N PRO A 30 -31.12 3.42 19.13
CA PRO A 30 -30.03 3.82 20.03
C PRO A 30 -28.96 2.72 20.18
N ASN A 31 -27.70 3.10 20.39
CA ASN A 31 -26.62 2.18 20.76
C ASN A 31 -26.24 2.35 22.23
N LEU A 32 -25.52 1.37 22.78
CA LEU A 32 -25.06 1.38 24.17
C LEU A 32 -24.26 2.64 24.50
N VAL A 33 -23.31 3.03 23.66
CA VAL A 33 -22.48 4.23 23.89
C VAL A 33 -23.34 5.48 24.10
N THR A 34 -24.28 5.72 23.19
CA THR A 34 -25.22 6.86 23.26
C THR A 34 -26.09 6.79 24.50
N LEU A 35 -26.56 5.60 24.90
CA LEU A 35 -27.36 5.41 26.10
C LEU A 35 -26.58 5.72 27.38
N ILE A 36 -25.29 5.33 27.42
CA ILE A 36 -24.38 5.60 28.54
C ILE A 36 -24.14 7.11 28.69
N ASP A 37 -23.90 7.80 27.58
CA ASP A 37 -23.69 9.25 27.59
C ASP A 37 -24.95 9.99 28.00
N THR A 38 -26.11 9.58 27.48
CA THR A 38 -27.41 10.14 27.83
C THR A 38 -27.71 9.95 29.34
N LEU A 39 -27.44 8.76 29.88
CA LEU A 39 -27.59 8.50 31.31
C LEU A 39 -26.64 9.37 32.14
N SER A 40 -25.38 9.49 31.72
CA SER A 40 -24.37 10.28 32.45
C SER A 40 -24.71 11.77 32.47
N GLN A 41 -25.29 12.31 31.40
CA GLN A 41 -25.71 13.71 31.32
C GLN A 41 -27.02 14.00 32.08
N SER A 42 -27.96 13.04 32.11
CA SER A 42 -29.27 13.22 32.74
C SER A 42 -29.31 12.88 34.23
N TYR A 43 -28.30 12.18 34.75
CA TYR A 43 -28.30 11.73 36.14
C TYR A 43 -28.17 12.90 37.12
N LEU A 44 -29.18 13.07 37.97
CA LEU A 44 -29.19 14.00 39.10
C LEU A 44 -29.33 13.19 40.40
N GLY A 45 -28.33 13.22 41.29
CA GLY A 45 -28.42 12.55 42.59
C GLY A 45 -27.08 12.31 43.30
N ASN A 46 -27.14 11.77 44.52
CA ASN A 46 -25.95 11.53 45.36
C ASN A 46 -25.06 10.35 44.90
N HIS A 47 -25.52 9.55 43.93
CA HIS A 47 -24.87 8.31 43.49
C HIS A 47 -24.29 8.37 42.07
N VAL A 48 -24.16 9.57 41.48
CA VAL A 48 -23.59 9.77 40.13
C VAL A 48 -22.30 8.98 39.95
N GLY A 49 -21.33 9.15 40.86
CA GLY A 49 -20.03 8.49 40.76
C GLY A 49 -20.09 6.96 40.72
N SER A 50 -20.93 6.34 41.57
CA SER A 50 -21.12 4.89 41.57
C SER A 50 -21.85 4.38 40.33
N THR A 51 -22.84 5.12 39.83
CA THR A 51 -23.57 4.76 38.61
C THR A 51 -22.67 4.87 37.39
N THR A 52 -21.92 5.97 37.23
CA THR A 52 -20.95 6.15 36.14
C THR A 52 -19.89 5.05 36.15
N ALA A 53 -19.37 4.67 37.32
CA ALA A 53 -18.40 3.59 37.43
C ALA A 53 -18.97 2.23 36.97
N ALA A 54 -20.18 1.86 37.44
CA ALA A 54 -20.84 0.61 37.05
C ALA A 54 -21.13 0.55 35.54
N VAL A 55 -21.57 1.67 34.97
CA VAL A 55 -21.83 1.80 33.53
C VAL A 55 -20.54 1.68 32.71
N LYS A 56 -19.44 2.28 33.17
CA LYS A 56 -18.12 2.11 32.53
C LYS A 56 -17.67 0.65 32.56
N THR A 57 -17.88 -0.06 33.68
CA THR A 57 -17.60 -1.50 33.76
C THR A 57 -18.42 -2.31 32.75
N LEU A 58 -19.71 -1.99 32.57
CA LEU A 58 -20.55 -2.63 31.56
C LEU A 58 -20.02 -2.38 30.14
N ARG A 59 -19.65 -1.14 29.81
CA ARG A 59 -19.06 -0.76 28.52
C ARG A 59 -17.78 -1.55 28.26
N THR A 60 -16.86 -1.60 29.22
CA THR A 60 -15.62 -2.36 29.10
C THR A 60 -15.90 -3.85 28.87
N ALA A 61 -16.84 -4.45 29.61
CA ALA A 61 -17.19 -5.86 29.43
C ALA A 61 -17.71 -6.14 28.01
N ILE A 62 -18.61 -5.31 27.49
CA ILE A 62 -19.17 -5.46 26.14
C ILE A 62 -18.09 -5.22 25.08
N SER A 63 -17.26 -4.19 25.26
CA SER A 63 -16.12 -3.89 24.40
C SER A 63 -15.16 -5.08 24.28
N THR A 64 -14.80 -5.72 25.39
CA THR A 64 -13.96 -6.94 25.40
C THR A 64 -14.65 -8.11 24.71
N GLN A 65 -15.94 -8.33 24.93
CA GLN A 65 -16.65 -9.43 24.26
C GLN A 65 -16.82 -9.21 22.75
N SER A 66 -16.92 -7.95 22.30
CA SER A 66 -17.05 -7.60 20.88
C SER A 66 -15.82 -7.92 20.04
N VAL A 67 -14.69 -8.26 20.68
CA VAL A 67 -13.45 -8.69 20.03
C VAL A 67 -13.02 -10.11 20.44
N ASN A 68 -13.94 -10.88 21.02
CA ASN A 68 -13.63 -12.24 21.45
C ASN A 68 -13.52 -13.18 20.24
N THR A 69 -12.29 -13.54 19.88
CA THR A 69 -12.01 -14.40 18.73
C THR A 69 -12.30 -15.88 18.99
N ALA A 70 -12.49 -16.31 20.24
CA ALA A 70 -12.52 -17.72 20.62
C ALA A 70 -13.63 -18.54 19.93
N VAL A 71 -14.74 -17.90 19.55
CA VAL A 71 -15.81 -18.57 18.79
C VAL A 71 -15.46 -18.80 17.32
N LEU A 72 -14.62 -17.94 16.74
CA LEU A 72 -14.23 -18.02 15.32
C LEU A 72 -13.07 -19.00 15.10
N GLN A 73 -12.09 -19.05 16.02
CA GLN A 73 -10.83 -19.77 15.81
C GLN A 73 -11.02 -21.26 15.45
N PRO A 74 -11.86 -22.06 16.14
CA PRO A 74 -12.04 -23.47 15.79
C PRO A 74 -12.68 -23.66 14.41
N ILE A 75 -13.61 -22.77 14.04
CA ILE A 75 -14.31 -22.81 12.75
C ILE A 75 -13.33 -22.48 11.63
N ILE A 76 -12.51 -21.43 11.80
CA ILE A 76 -11.49 -21.02 10.83
C ILE A 76 -10.47 -22.15 10.61
N LEU A 77 -9.97 -22.76 11.69
CA LEU A 77 -9.01 -23.88 11.59
C LEU A 77 -9.61 -25.10 10.89
N GLU A 78 -10.87 -25.44 11.18
CA GLU A 78 -11.55 -26.57 10.53
C GLU A 78 -11.87 -26.26 9.07
N LEU A 79 -12.25 -25.02 8.75
CA LEU A 79 -12.49 -24.55 7.39
C LEU A 79 -11.21 -24.60 6.55
N ALA A 80 -10.08 -24.15 7.09
CA ALA A 80 -8.79 -24.29 6.39
C ALA A 80 -8.47 -25.76 6.10
N LYS A 81 -8.58 -26.63 7.11
CA LYS A 81 -8.21 -28.05 7.00
C LYS A 81 -9.13 -28.84 6.06
N ARG A 82 -10.45 -28.64 6.15
CA ARG A 82 -11.44 -29.46 5.45
C ARG A 82 -12.06 -28.79 4.23
N GLY A 83 -12.02 -27.46 4.18
CA GLY A 83 -12.46 -26.67 3.02
C GLY A 83 -11.35 -26.45 2.00
N TYR A 84 -10.09 -26.35 2.45
CA TYR A 84 -8.95 -25.97 1.60
C TYR A 84 -7.71 -26.88 1.77
N ASN A 85 -7.86 -28.05 2.43
CA ASN A 85 -6.79 -29.03 2.64
C ASN A 85 -5.53 -28.48 3.32
N SER A 86 -5.66 -27.43 4.13
CA SER A 86 -4.57 -26.80 4.88
C SER A 86 -4.07 -27.72 6.00
N ARG A 87 -2.81 -27.50 6.41
CA ARG A 87 -2.21 -28.09 7.62
C ARG A 87 -2.01 -27.07 8.73
N ALA A 88 -2.55 -25.87 8.59
CA ALA A 88 -2.40 -24.77 9.54
C ALA A 88 -2.83 -25.19 10.95
N THR A 89 -2.02 -24.78 11.92
CA THR A 89 -2.32 -24.95 13.35
C THR A 89 -2.54 -23.62 14.06
N ALA A 90 -2.07 -22.52 13.46
CA ALA A 90 -2.38 -21.16 13.86
C ALA A 90 -3.48 -20.56 12.96
N VAL A 91 -4.24 -19.62 13.52
CA VAL A 91 -5.36 -18.97 12.82
C VAL A 91 -4.88 -18.06 11.71
N SER A 92 -3.74 -17.37 11.88
CA SER A 92 -3.14 -16.54 10.82
C SER A 92 -2.83 -17.39 9.59
N ASP A 93 -2.07 -18.47 9.77
CA ASP A 93 -1.72 -19.39 8.67
C ASP A 93 -2.98 -20.01 8.03
N ALA A 94 -4.00 -20.29 8.84
CA ALA A 94 -5.26 -20.83 8.36
C ALA A 94 -6.02 -19.83 7.46
N LEU A 95 -6.03 -18.55 7.83
CA LEU A 95 -6.62 -17.48 7.02
C LEU A 95 -5.82 -17.27 5.72
N ASP A 96 -4.50 -17.32 5.78
CA ASP A 96 -3.63 -17.21 4.59
C ASP A 96 -3.87 -18.39 3.62
N ASP A 97 -4.00 -19.61 4.15
CA ASP A 97 -4.31 -20.80 3.33
C ASP A 97 -5.75 -20.78 2.79
N ILE A 98 -6.72 -20.26 3.54
CA ILE A 98 -8.09 -20.04 3.05
C ILE A 98 -8.07 -19.02 1.91
N ALA A 99 -7.40 -17.87 2.07
CA ALA A 99 -7.30 -16.83 1.06
C ALA A 99 -6.68 -17.37 -0.23
N ARG A 100 -5.53 -18.05 -0.14
CA ARG A 100 -4.87 -18.69 -1.29
C ARG A 100 -5.77 -19.74 -1.95
N GLY A 101 -6.48 -20.52 -1.15
CA GLY A 101 -7.40 -21.55 -1.64
C GLY A 101 -8.65 -20.97 -2.31
N MET A 102 -9.16 -19.84 -1.83
CA MET A 102 -10.25 -19.09 -2.44
C MET A 102 -9.82 -18.50 -3.78
N ASP A 103 -8.65 -17.85 -3.83
CA ASP A 103 -8.08 -17.29 -5.05
C ASP A 103 -7.93 -18.37 -6.14
N ALA A 104 -7.31 -19.50 -5.80
CA ALA A 104 -7.13 -20.63 -6.71
C ALA A 104 -8.45 -21.23 -7.23
N LEU A 105 -9.56 -21.05 -6.51
CA LEU A 105 -10.89 -21.54 -6.87
C LEU A 105 -11.82 -20.41 -7.37
N THR A 106 -11.33 -19.18 -7.50
CA THR A 106 -12.12 -17.98 -7.85
C THR A 106 -13.32 -17.76 -6.94
N GLU A 107 -13.19 -18.09 -5.65
CA GLU A 107 -14.24 -17.93 -4.65
C GLU A 107 -14.12 -16.59 -3.93
N THR A 108 -15.25 -16.02 -3.54
CA THR A 108 -15.30 -14.66 -2.96
C THR A 108 -16.29 -14.56 -1.80
N VAL A 109 -16.05 -13.59 -0.92
CA VAL A 109 -17.02 -13.04 0.04
C VAL A 109 -17.43 -11.62 -0.38
N ALA A 110 -18.45 -11.03 0.27
CA ALA A 110 -18.82 -9.64 0.01
C ALA A 110 -17.72 -8.67 0.46
N GLU A 111 -17.44 -7.64 -0.34
CA GLU A 111 -16.48 -6.58 0.02
C GLU A 111 -17.07 -5.56 1.00
N ARG A 112 -16.21 -4.81 1.70
CA ARG A 112 -16.63 -3.72 2.59
C ARG A 112 -17.02 -2.44 1.84
N ASN A 113 -16.84 -2.40 0.52
CA ASN A 113 -17.02 -1.21 -0.32
C ASN A 113 -16.09 -0.05 0.07
N ILE A 114 -14.82 -0.36 0.33
CA ILE A 114 -13.80 0.67 0.61
C ILE A 114 -13.48 1.46 -0.66
N THR A 115 -13.46 2.78 -0.51
CA THR A 115 -12.95 3.74 -1.50
C THR A 115 -11.66 4.35 -0.98
N TYR A 116 -10.57 4.17 -1.73
CA TYR A 116 -9.27 4.75 -1.42
C TYR A 116 -9.15 6.16 -1.98
N GLY A 117 -8.86 7.13 -1.11
CA GLY A 117 -8.61 8.51 -1.54
C GLY A 117 -7.31 8.64 -2.33
N SER A 118 -7.27 9.59 -3.27
CA SER A 118 -6.02 9.97 -3.94
C SER A 118 -5.14 10.80 -3.00
N VAL A 119 -3.83 10.58 -3.07
CA VAL A 119 -2.84 11.42 -2.40
C VAL A 119 -2.94 12.84 -2.94
N THR A 120 -3.13 13.80 -2.04
CA THR A 120 -3.27 15.22 -2.38
C THR A 120 -2.26 16.00 -1.54
N ALA A 121 -1.41 16.78 -2.19
CA ALA A 121 -0.57 17.77 -1.52
C ALA A 121 -1.47 18.80 -0.82
N GLY A 122 -1.24 19.02 0.47
CA GLY A 122 -1.96 20.01 1.24
C GLY A 122 -1.22 21.35 1.26
N GLY A 123 -1.91 22.42 1.65
CA GLY A 123 -1.28 23.73 1.89
C GLY A 123 -0.54 24.29 0.66
N SER A 124 0.64 24.87 0.91
CA SER A 124 1.54 25.42 -0.12
C SER A 124 2.87 24.66 -0.09
N ASN A 125 2.81 23.35 -0.38
CA ASN A 125 4.02 22.53 -0.46
C ASN A 125 5.04 23.16 -1.42
N VAL A 126 6.31 23.15 -1.01
CA VAL A 126 7.42 23.64 -1.83
C VAL A 126 8.03 22.51 -2.64
N GLY A 127 8.19 21.33 -2.05
CA GLY A 127 8.71 20.17 -2.76
C GLY A 127 7.69 19.57 -3.73
N ASP A 128 8.19 19.03 -4.84
CA ASP A 128 7.39 18.42 -5.91
C ASP A 128 7.43 16.88 -5.90
N GLY A 129 8.00 16.29 -4.83
CA GLY A 129 7.92 14.87 -4.58
C GLY A 129 6.49 14.41 -4.27
N THR A 130 6.31 13.12 -4.01
CA THR A 130 4.98 12.54 -3.78
C THR A 130 4.99 11.39 -2.76
N VAL A 131 3.81 10.99 -2.33
CA VAL A 131 3.61 9.76 -1.55
C VAL A 131 2.95 8.72 -2.45
N LEU A 132 3.57 7.56 -2.56
CA LEU A 132 3.00 6.39 -3.20
C LEU A 132 2.38 5.50 -2.15
N ARG A 133 1.21 4.94 -2.47
CA ARG A 133 0.45 4.05 -1.59
C ARG A 133 -0.03 2.84 -2.37
N LEU A 134 0.27 1.65 -1.88
CA LEU A 134 -0.34 0.42 -2.39
C LEU A 134 -1.59 0.09 -1.60
N THR A 135 -2.68 -0.12 -2.35
CA THR A 135 -4.01 -0.44 -1.83
C THR A 135 -4.54 -1.76 -2.36
N THR A 136 -3.72 -2.51 -3.09
CA THR A 136 -4.06 -3.75 -3.78
C THR A 136 -3.07 -4.83 -3.37
N ASP A 137 -3.57 -6.04 -3.16
CA ASP A 137 -2.78 -7.17 -2.68
C ASP A 137 -2.21 -8.05 -3.80
N GLU A 138 -1.57 -9.15 -3.42
CA GLU A 138 -0.94 -10.07 -4.37
C GLU A 138 -1.92 -10.79 -5.28
N TYR A 139 -3.22 -10.75 -4.97
CA TYR A 139 -4.30 -11.39 -5.73
C TYR A 139 -5.15 -10.38 -6.52
N GLY A 140 -4.77 -9.10 -6.53
CA GLY A 140 -5.54 -8.04 -7.22
C GLY A 140 -6.75 -7.55 -6.44
N ASN A 141 -6.90 -7.96 -5.17
CA ASN A 141 -7.99 -7.51 -4.31
C ASN A 141 -7.60 -6.22 -3.58
N LYS A 142 -8.59 -5.40 -3.23
CA LYS A 142 -8.37 -4.22 -2.38
C LYS A 142 -7.87 -4.66 -0.99
N ILE A 143 -6.89 -3.98 -0.43
CA ILE A 143 -6.39 -4.31 0.93
C ILE A 143 -7.40 -3.83 1.97
N GLU A 144 -8.37 -4.67 2.32
CA GLU A 144 -9.41 -4.32 3.29
C GLU A 144 -8.99 -4.50 4.76
N ASP A 145 -7.68 -4.62 5.00
CA ASP A 145 -7.12 -4.71 6.33
C ASP A 145 -7.04 -3.33 7.02
N GLY A 146 -7.96 -3.09 7.95
CA GLY A 146 -8.00 -1.95 8.85
C GLY A 146 -9.34 -1.89 9.57
N ALA A 147 -9.33 -1.73 10.88
CA ALA A 147 -10.55 -1.73 11.70
C ALA A 147 -11.42 -0.48 11.53
N TRP A 148 -10.89 0.61 10.94
CA TRP A 148 -11.60 1.90 10.84
C TRP A 148 -12.43 2.01 9.56
N ASP A 149 -13.57 2.68 9.67
CA ASP A 149 -14.60 2.81 8.61
C ASP A 149 -14.34 4.00 7.65
N GLY A 150 -13.11 4.49 7.63
CA GLY A 150 -12.70 5.66 6.88
C GLY A 150 -11.79 6.55 7.71
N GLY A 151 -11.19 7.56 7.07
CA GLY A 151 -10.34 8.50 7.78
C GLY A 151 -9.37 9.27 6.93
N VAL A 152 -8.94 10.41 7.45
CA VAL A 152 -7.86 11.20 6.86
C VAL A 152 -6.54 10.66 7.38
N THR A 153 -5.67 10.23 6.47
CA THR A 153 -4.26 10.01 6.78
C THR A 153 -3.47 11.22 6.33
N LYS A 154 -2.53 11.67 7.17
CA LYS A 154 -1.60 12.75 6.86
C LYS A 154 -0.17 12.22 6.82
N VAL A 155 0.60 12.66 5.84
CA VAL A 155 2.06 12.50 5.78
C VAL A 155 2.66 13.88 5.88
N GLU A 156 3.31 14.21 6.99
CA GLU A 156 3.88 15.53 7.24
C GLU A 156 5.39 15.47 7.28
N ILE A 157 6.06 16.34 6.52
CA ILE A 157 7.51 16.46 6.52
C ILE A 157 7.94 17.13 7.82
N THR A 158 8.77 16.43 8.59
CA THR A 158 9.24 16.83 9.93
C THR A 158 10.73 17.14 9.98
N GLN A 159 11.50 16.65 9.01
CA GLN A 159 12.92 16.95 8.83
C GLN A 159 13.22 17.15 7.35
N ASP A 160 14.00 18.19 7.04
CA ASP A 160 14.40 18.67 5.72
C ASP A 160 15.86 19.15 5.71
N LYS A 161 16.35 19.65 4.55
CA LYS A 161 17.71 20.17 4.43
C LYS A 161 18.06 21.30 5.39
N ASN A 162 17.06 22.09 5.81
CA ASN A 162 17.25 23.21 6.72
C ASN A 162 17.29 22.78 8.20
N THR A 163 16.84 21.55 8.49
CA THR A 163 16.78 20.97 9.84
C THR A 163 17.76 19.82 10.05
N GLY A 164 18.62 19.53 9.06
CA GLY A 164 19.82 18.70 9.22
C GLY A 164 19.80 17.34 8.53
N VAL A 165 18.90 17.10 7.57
CA VAL A 165 19.00 15.97 6.63
C VAL A 165 19.55 16.44 5.27
N SER A 166 19.98 15.53 4.39
CA SER A 166 20.34 15.89 3.02
C SER A 166 19.09 16.18 2.19
N GLY A 167 19.24 17.00 1.14
CA GLY A 167 18.23 17.13 0.09
C GLY A 167 17.90 15.76 -0.51
N GLY A 168 16.64 15.56 -0.87
CA GLY A 168 16.12 14.28 -1.33
C GLY A 168 16.09 13.16 -0.29
N SER A 169 16.30 13.47 1.00
CA SER A 169 16.26 12.50 2.11
C SER A 169 15.44 13.02 3.29
N GLU A 170 14.42 13.81 2.99
CA GLU A 170 13.50 14.38 3.98
C GLU A 170 12.74 13.29 4.73
N LYS A 171 12.37 13.55 5.99
CA LYS A 171 11.62 12.59 6.80
C LYS A 171 10.18 13.01 6.98
N GLY A 172 9.28 12.15 6.55
CA GLY A 172 7.84 12.27 6.77
C GLY A 172 7.36 11.48 7.99
N LEU A 173 6.39 12.01 8.71
CA LEU A 173 5.61 11.30 9.71
C LEU A 173 4.23 10.98 9.13
N ILE A 174 3.92 9.70 8.99
CA ILE A 174 2.59 9.19 8.60
C ILE A 174 1.77 8.98 9.86
N TYR A 175 0.57 9.54 9.91
CA TYR A 175 -0.36 9.36 11.03
C TYR A 175 -1.82 9.63 10.62
N GLY A 176 -2.77 9.14 11.42
CA GLY A 176 -4.18 9.44 11.25
C GLY A 176 -4.58 10.80 11.81
N SER A 177 -5.42 11.55 11.08
CA SER A 177 -6.00 12.82 11.50
C SER A 177 -7.51 12.65 11.67
N GLY A 178 -7.95 12.30 12.88
CA GLY A 178 -9.35 12.11 13.21
C GLY A 178 -9.59 11.79 14.69
N VAL A 179 -10.80 11.35 15.01
CA VAL A 179 -11.20 10.81 16.29
C VAL A 179 -10.39 9.54 16.58
N THR A 180 -9.62 9.57 17.66
CA THR A 180 -8.89 8.41 18.14
C THR A 180 -9.84 7.36 18.73
N PRO A 181 -9.53 6.05 18.57
CA PRO A 181 -10.28 4.99 19.24
C PRO A 181 -10.38 5.24 20.76
N TYR A 182 -11.58 5.12 21.33
CA TYR A 182 -11.77 5.10 22.78
C TYR A 182 -11.70 3.67 23.31
N ASP A 183 -12.36 2.73 22.63
CA ASP A 183 -12.33 1.30 22.91
C ASP A 183 -12.77 0.50 21.66
N ASN A 184 -12.98 -0.81 21.79
CA ASN A 184 -13.40 -1.63 20.64
C ASN A 184 -14.84 -1.34 20.15
N LEU A 185 -15.63 -0.55 20.87
CA LEU A 185 -16.95 -0.12 20.42
C LEU A 185 -16.82 1.18 19.62
N GLU A 186 -16.03 2.14 20.12
CA GLU A 186 -15.70 3.38 19.41
C GLU A 186 -14.28 3.33 18.87
N MET A 187 -14.13 2.77 17.66
CA MET A 187 -12.81 2.53 17.04
C MET A 187 -12.15 3.76 16.42
N GLY A 188 -12.82 4.92 16.46
CA GLY A 188 -12.34 6.13 15.80
C GLY A 188 -12.51 6.10 14.28
N ASP A 189 -12.04 7.15 13.62
CA ASP A 189 -12.13 7.37 12.17
C ASP A 189 -10.75 7.70 11.58
N ALA A 190 -9.68 7.23 12.21
CA ALA A 190 -8.33 7.48 11.75
C ALA A 190 -7.40 6.30 12.06
N PRO A 191 -6.40 6.06 11.20
CA PRO A 191 -5.37 5.07 11.48
C PRO A 191 -4.68 5.35 12.83
N ASN A 192 -4.44 4.29 13.62
CA ASN A 192 -3.78 4.42 14.92
C ASN A 192 -2.25 4.41 14.77
N GLY A 193 -1.56 5.09 15.69
CA GLY A 193 -0.11 5.18 15.73
C GLY A 193 0.48 6.12 14.67
N SER A 194 1.79 5.99 14.48
CA SER A 194 2.53 6.76 13.50
C SER A 194 3.71 5.99 12.94
N LEU A 195 4.12 6.28 11.71
CA LEU A 195 5.31 5.73 11.08
C LEU A 195 6.20 6.86 10.56
N VAL A 196 7.50 6.81 10.84
CA VAL A 196 8.48 7.70 10.19
C VAL A 196 8.93 7.03 8.89
N VAL A 197 8.83 7.76 7.79
CA VAL A 197 9.34 7.38 6.47
C VAL A 197 10.39 8.38 6.02
N THR A 198 11.33 7.94 5.19
CA THR A 198 12.33 8.81 4.54
C THR A 198 11.98 8.90 3.06
N ALA A 199 12.13 10.09 2.48
CA ALA A 199 12.00 10.30 1.05
C ALA A 199 13.05 9.44 0.33
N MET A 200 12.60 8.65 -0.64
CA MET A 200 13.44 7.76 -1.41
C MET A 200 14.05 8.50 -2.59
N ASN A 201 15.35 8.30 -2.81
CA ASN A 201 16.10 8.69 -3.99
C ASN A 201 16.99 7.51 -4.47
N ALA A 202 17.87 7.73 -5.46
CA ALA A 202 18.76 6.68 -5.96
C ALA A 202 19.60 6.00 -4.86
N ALA A 203 20.02 6.73 -3.83
CA ALA A 203 20.83 6.17 -2.74
C ALA A 203 20.07 5.15 -1.88
N ASN A 204 18.73 5.14 -1.96
CA ASN A 204 17.88 4.16 -1.29
C ASN A 204 17.48 2.98 -2.19
N SER A 205 17.87 3.01 -3.46
CA SER A 205 17.54 1.96 -4.43
C SER A 205 18.31 0.68 -4.15
N ILE A 206 17.68 -0.46 -4.44
CA ILE A 206 18.33 -1.78 -4.48
C ILE A 206 19.25 -1.90 -5.70
N LEU A 207 19.01 -1.11 -6.73
CA LEU A 207 19.81 -1.10 -7.95
C LEU A 207 21.16 -0.42 -7.71
N THR A 208 22.16 -0.81 -8.47
CA THR A 208 23.49 -0.17 -8.43
C THR A 208 23.57 0.98 -9.43
N ASN A 209 24.23 2.08 -9.04
CA ASN A 209 24.41 3.29 -9.86
C ASN A 209 23.07 3.79 -10.44
N SER A 210 22.07 3.91 -9.55
CA SER A 210 20.70 4.32 -9.88
C SER A 210 20.56 5.78 -10.30
N ASP A 211 21.50 6.61 -9.88
CA ASP A 211 21.69 8.03 -10.21
C ASP A 211 22.59 8.22 -11.43
N PHE A 212 23.09 7.13 -12.02
CA PHE A 212 24.00 7.15 -13.17
C PHE A 212 25.33 7.88 -12.97
N GLU A 213 25.68 8.34 -11.77
CA GLU A 213 26.87 9.14 -11.42
C GLU A 213 28.23 8.48 -11.71
N THR A 214 28.24 7.17 -11.94
CA THR A 214 29.46 6.42 -12.26
C THR A 214 29.44 5.89 -13.70
N SER A 215 29.94 6.69 -14.63
CA SER A 215 30.11 6.35 -16.05
C SER A 215 31.58 6.29 -16.49
N SER A 216 31.82 5.74 -17.68
CA SER A 216 33.13 5.74 -18.34
C SER A 216 33.00 5.65 -19.85
N GLY A 217 34.03 6.08 -20.57
CA GLY A 217 34.03 6.09 -22.04
C GLY A 217 33.17 7.21 -22.63
N THR A 218 33.03 7.22 -23.96
CA THR A 218 32.20 8.18 -24.72
C THR A 218 31.74 7.53 -26.03
N GLY A 219 30.58 7.92 -26.58
CA GLY A 219 30.02 7.35 -27.81
C GLY A 219 29.92 5.81 -27.73
N SER A 220 30.38 5.10 -28.76
CA SER A 220 30.39 3.62 -28.80
C SER A 220 31.11 2.89 -27.66
N THR A 221 31.82 3.60 -26.78
CA THR A 221 32.48 3.03 -25.58
C THR A 221 31.83 3.45 -24.27
N LEU A 222 30.74 4.21 -24.32
CA LEU A 222 30.01 4.67 -23.15
C LEU A 222 29.51 3.46 -22.33
N ALA A 223 29.71 3.53 -21.02
CA ALA A 223 29.24 2.53 -20.09
C ALA A 223 28.85 3.19 -18.76
N PHE A 224 27.68 2.81 -18.24
CA PHE A 224 27.25 3.14 -16.89
C PHE A 224 27.46 1.94 -15.98
N THR A 225 28.14 2.12 -14.85
CA THR A 225 28.49 1.03 -13.95
C THR A 225 27.25 0.26 -13.51
N GLY A 226 27.29 -1.08 -13.59
CA GLY A 226 26.18 -1.93 -13.17
C GLY A 226 25.02 -2.05 -14.16
N TRP A 227 25.02 -1.29 -15.26
CA TRP A 227 23.99 -1.32 -16.28
C TRP A 227 24.52 -1.86 -17.61
N THR A 228 23.64 -2.54 -18.36
CA THR A 228 23.92 -3.03 -19.71
C THR A 228 23.11 -2.20 -20.70
N LEU A 229 23.79 -1.47 -21.58
CA LEU A 229 23.19 -0.73 -22.70
C LEU A 229 22.93 -1.69 -23.86
N SER A 230 21.83 -1.51 -24.58
CA SER A 230 21.55 -2.28 -25.80
C SER A 230 22.52 -1.92 -26.93
N ASP A 231 22.82 -0.63 -27.07
CA ASP A 231 23.83 -0.06 -27.96
C ASP A 231 24.33 1.25 -27.36
N PRO A 232 25.62 1.38 -26.97
CA PRO A 232 26.16 2.60 -26.39
C PRO A 232 26.06 3.85 -27.27
N ASP A 233 25.95 3.70 -28.61
CA ASP A 233 25.82 4.84 -29.52
C ASP A 233 24.44 5.52 -29.43
N ASP A 234 23.43 4.88 -28.82
CA ASP A 234 22.09 5.43 -28.64
C ASP A 234 21.92 6.19 -27.32
N PHE A 235 23.01 6.40 -26.58
CA PHE A 235 23.01 7.05 -25.27
C PHE A 235 24.10 8.13 -25.14
N SER A 236 23.84 9.11 -24.28
CA SER A 236 24.82 10.12 -23.87
C SER A 236 24.67 10.49 -22.39
N GLU A 237 25.69 11.18 -21.87
CA GLU A 237 25.68 11.76 -20.52
C GLU A 237 25.01 13.14 -20.57
N GLU A 238 23.98 13.34 -19.75
CA GLU A 238 23.33 14.65 -19.57
C GLU A 238 23.77 15.25 -18.24
N THR A 239 24.19 16.52 -18.24
CA THR A 239 24.75 17.22 -17.06
C THR A 239 24.04 18.54 -16.75
N THR A 240 23.06 18.91 -17.57
CA THR A 240 22.29 20.15 -17.48
C THR A 240 20.84 19.92 -17.08
N VAL A 241 20.26 18.80 -17.50
CA VAL A 241 18.91 18.38 -17.13
C VAL A 241 19.05 17.17 -16.21
N THR A 242 19.21 17.42 -14.93
CA THR A 242 19.40 16.41 -13.89
C THR A 242 18.25 16.44 -12.89
N TYR A 243 18.06 15.36 -12.12
CA TYR A 243 16.99 15.23 -11.13
C TYR A 243 17.55 15.31 -9.72
N ASN A 244 16.95 16.14 -8.86
CA ASN A 244 17.28 16.18 -7.43
C ASN A 244 18.78 16.46 -7.18
N ASP A 245 19.30 17.48 -7.88
CA ASP A 245 20.69 17.95 -7.79
C ASP A 245 21.78 16.88 -8.06
N SER A 246 21.46 15.80 -8.78
CA SER A 246 22.47 14.90 -9.35
C SER A 246 23.39 15.67 -10.31
N ALA A 247 24.64 15.23 -10.41
CA ALA A 247 25.63 15.83 -11.30
C ALA A 247 25.53 15.31 -12.74
N GLN A 248 24.97 14.10 -12.93
CA GLN A 248 24.68 13.56 -14.26
C GLN A 248 23.45 12.67 -14.30
N ALA A 249 22.87 12.57 -15.50
CA ALA A 249 21.78 11.70 -15.87
C ALA A 249 22.13 10.96 -17.17
N ILE A 250 21.30 10.01 -17.58
CA ILE A 250 21.44 9.33 -18.87
C ILE A 250 20.39 9.83 -19.86
N GLU A 251 20.84 10.17 -21.06
CA GLU A 251 20.01 10.60 -22.19
C GLU A 251 19.89 9.48 -23.22
N PHE A 252 18.66 9.19 -23.64
CA PHE A 252 18.35 8.33 -24.80
C PHE A 252 18.30 9.20 -26.06
N GLU A 253 19.22 8.93 -26.97
CA GLU A 253 19.34 9.60 -28.27
C GLU A 253 18.71 8.81 -29.42
N ASP A 254 18.34 7.54 -29.20
CA ASP A 254 17.52 6.73 -30.11
C ASP A 254 16.68 5.66 -29.37
N ASN A 255 16.06 4.78 -30.14
CA ASN A 255 15.24 3.66 -29.71
C ASN A 255 16.11 2.57 -29.09
N ALA A 256 16.36 2.68 -27.79
CA ALA A 256 17.27 1.79 -27.07
C ALA A 256 16.68 1.26 -25.77
N ASN A 257 17.43 0.39 -25.10
CA ASN A 257 17.13 -0.05 -23.75
C ASN A 257 18.37 -0.20 -22.88
N ILE A 258 18.19 -0.03 -21.58
CA ILE A 258 19.19 -0.23 -20.53
C ILE A 258 18.62 -1.20 -19.50
N LEU A 259 19.44 -2.12 -18.99
CA LEU A 259 18.99 -3.13 -18.04
C LEU A 259 20.01 -3.47 -16.95
N GLN A 260 19.50 -3.96 -15.83
CA GLN A 260 20.25 -4.55 -14.72
C GLN A 260 19.49 -5.78 -14.21
N TYR A 261 20.22 -6.77 -13.71
CA TYR A 261 19.63 -7.93 -13.05
C TYR A 261 19.85 -7.86 -11.54
N ILE A 262 18.83 -8.23 -10.78
CA ILE A 262 18.86 -8.28 -9.32
C ILE A 262 18.89 -9.75 -8.91
N PRO A 263 20.00 -10.22 -8.31
CA PRO A 263 20.12 -11.64 -7.99
C PRO A 263 19.11 -12.08 -6.91
N ASP A 264 18.28 -13.08 -7.19
CA ASP A 264 17.29 -13.63 -6.25
C ASP A 264 17.96 -14.17 -4.97
N ALA A 265 19.16 -14.74 -5.10
CA ALA A 265 19.91 -15.34 -4.00
C ALA A 265 20.48 -14.31 -2.99
N SER A 266 20.45 -13.02 -3.31
CA SER A 266 21.07 -11.98 -2.49
C SER A 266 20.22 -11.53 -1.30
N GLY A 267 18.94 -11.92 -1.23
CA GLY A 267 18.02 -11.45 -0.19
C GLY A 267 17.70 -9.95 -0.29
N SER A 268 18.01 -9.31 -1.43
CA SER A 268 17.78 -7.88 -1.65
C SER A 268 16.31 -7.49 -1.71
N LEU A 269 15.42 -8.45 -2.02
CA LEU A 269 13.98 -8.29 -2.03
C LEU A 269 13.34 -9.25 -1.02
N ASP A 270 12.58 -8.71 -0.07
CA ASP A 270 11.71 -9.47 0.82
C ASP A 270 10.47 -9.92 0.05
N SER A 271 10.35 -11.22 -0.24
CA SER A 271 9.25 -11.75 -1.05
C SER A 271 7.85 -11.59 -0.41
N SER A 272 7.78 -11.23 0.87
CA SER A 272 6.53 -10.96 1.58
C SER A 272 6.04 -9.51 1.46
N LYS A 273 6.83 -8.65 0.80
CA LYS A 273 6.52 -7.23 0.62
C LYS A 273 6.45 -6.88 -0.86
N PRO A 274 5.62 -5.89 -1.23
CA PRO A 274 5.65 -5.35 -2.57
C PRO A 274 6.99 -4.63 -2.85
N ALA A 275 7.27 -4.40 -4.12
CA ALA A 275 8.38 -3.57 -4.59
C ALA A 275 7.86 -2.59 -5.66
N PHE A 276 8.35 -1.35 -5.62
CA PHE A 276 8.01 -0.33 -6.61
C PHE A 276 9.24 -0.01 -7.45
N LEU A 277 9.08 0.00 -8.77
CA LEU A 277 10.07 0.53 -9.71
C LEU A 277 9.60 1.92 -10.18
N ILE A 278 10.41 2.93 -9.93
CA ILE A 278 10.10 4.33 -10.21
C ILE A 278 11.24 4.90 -11.06
N VAL A 279 10.87 5.50 -12.18
CA VAL A 279 11.81 6.15 -13.10
C VAL A 279 11.36 7.59 -13.29
N PRO A 280 12.03 8.56 -12.64
CA PRO A 280 12.02 9.95 -13.05
C PRO A 280 12.48 10.08 -14.50
N PHE A 281 11.70 10.80 -15.31
CA PHE A 281 12.03 11.07 -16.70
C PHE A 281 11.70 12.50 -17.08
N TYR A 282 12.51 13.05 -17.97
CA TYR A 282 12.37 14.39 -18.51
C TYR A 282 12.40 14.34 -20.03
N ARG A 283 11.43 15.01 -20.66
CA ARG A 283 11.36 15.11 -22.11
C ARG A 283 12.23 16.26 -22.60
N VAL A 284 13.43 15.95 -23.10
CA VAL A 284 14.29 16.96 -23.73
C VAL A 284 13.77 17.22 -25.13
N SER A 285 13.48 18.49 -25.42
CA SER A 285 12.86 18.94 -26.66
C SER A 285 11.50 18.26 -26.95
N SER A 286 11.15 18.04 -28.23
CA SER A 286 9.88 17.47 -28.65
C SER A 286 9.89 15.94 -28.69
N CYS A 287 10.59 15.28 -27.76
CA CYS A 287 10.73 13.81 -27.79
C CYS A 287 9.38 13.09 -27.86
N ASP A 288 9.30 12.08 -28.73
CA ASP A 288 8.12 11.27 -28.97
C ASP A 288 8.40 9.79 -28.73
N GLY A 289 7.41 8.94 -29.01
CA GLY A 289 7.48 7.51 -28.74
C GLY A 289 6.95 7.16 -27.35
N THR A 290 7.41 6.00 -26.86
CA THR A 290 6.92 5.34 -25.65
C THR A 290 8.09 4.95 -24.76
N LEU A 291 8.10 5.49 -23.54
CA LEU A 291 8.97 5.02 -22.47
C LEU A 291 8.28 3.82 -21.80
N THR A 292 9.00 2.71 -21.64
CA THR A 292 8.55 1.50 -20.96
C THR A 292 9.53 1.12 -19.87
N ILE A 293 9.02 0.82 -18.68
CA ILE A 293 9.79 0.24 -17.58
C ILE A 293 9.33 -1.19 -17.32
N ARG A 294 10.25 -2.02 -16.87
CA ARG A 294 10.04 -3.44 -16.64
C ARG A 294 10.64 -3.86 -15.31
N LEU A 295 9.88 -4.64 -14.56
CA LEU A 295 10.33 -5.39 -13.38
C LEU A 295 9.93 -6.85 -13.58
N GLY A 296 10.91 -7.71 -13.81
CA GLY A 296 10.71 -9.12 -14.15
C GLY A 296 9.70 -9.32 -15.27
N SER A 297 8.59 -10.02 -15.03
CA SER A 297 7.54 -10.27 -16.03
C SER A 297 6.59 -9.08 -16.27
N GLN A 298 6.64 -8.04 -15.43
CA GLN A 298 5.69 -6.91 -15.43
C GLN A 298 6.27 -5.69 -16.14
N THR A 299 5.40 -4.92 -16.78
CA THR A 299 5.77 -3.67 -17.48
C THR A 299 4.75 -2.56 -17.24
N GLU A 300 5.22 -1.32 -17.31
CA GLU A 300 4.41 -0.10 -17.33
C GLU A 300 4.96 0.85 -18.40
N SER A 301 4.11 1.64 -19.06
CA SER A 301 4.54 2.48 -20.18
C SER A 301 3.78 3.81 -20.26
N VAL A 302 4.44 4.82 -20.82
CA VAL A 302 3.86 6.15 -21.04
C VAL A 302 4.24 6.68 -22.43
N ALA A 303 3.28 7.29 -23.10
CA ALA A 303 3.52 8.05 -24.33
C ALA A 303 4.06 9.44 -24.01
N LEU A 304 5.11 9.87 -24.72
CA LEU A 304 5.85 11.10 -24.40
C LEU A 304 5.23 12.39 -24.98
N SER A 305 4.14 12.29 -25.74
CA SER A 305 3.63 13.37 -26.60
C SER A 305 3.15 14.64 -25.88
N ALA A 306 2.97 14.64 -24.55
CA ALA A 306 2.46 15.80 -23.80
C ALA A 306 3.14 16.07 -22.44
N GLN A 307 4.28 15.43 -22.16
CA GLN A 307 4.96 15.56 -20.86
C GLN A 307 5.80 16.83 -20.79
N SER A 308 5.78 17.52 -19.65
CA SER A 308 6.58 18.71 -19.35
C SER A 308 7.20 18.60 -17.96
N GLY A 309 8.42 19.10 -17.79
CA GLY A 309 9.15 18.95 -16.52
C GLY A 309 9.54 17.50 -16.25
N TRP A 310 10.02 17.26 -15.03
CA TRP A 310 10.24 15.92 -14.52
C TRP A 310 8.91 15.23 -14.22
N ASN A 311 8.78 13.99 -14.66
CA ASN A 311 7.62 13.15 -14.46
C ASN A 311 8.06 11.81 -13.89
N LEU A 312 7.18 11.12 -13.17
CA LEU A 312 7.46 9.79 -12.63
C LEU A 312 6.70 8.73 -13.41
N LEU A 313 7.42 7.76 -13.98
CA LEU A 313 6.83 6.51 -14.43
C LEU A 313 6.99 5.47 -13.33
N VAL A 314 5.87 4.94 -12.85
CA VAL A 314 5.85 4.06 -11.67
C VAL A 314 5.19 2.72 -12.01
N LEU A 315 5.89 1.63 -11.72
CA LEU A 315 5.38 0.27 -11.80
C LEU A 315 5.15 -0.27 -10.39
N GLY A 316 3.99 -0.86 -10.18
CA GLY A 316 3.62 -1.53 -8.93
C GLY A 316 2.88 -0.63 -7.94
N VAL A 317 2.30 0.48 -8.38
CA VAL A 317 1.41 1.28 -7.51
C VAL A 317 -0.05 1.00 -7.88
N ALA A 318 -0.85 0.68 -6.87
CA ALA A 318 -2.28 0.38 -6.97
C ALA A 318 -2.68 -0.90 -7.72
N ASP A 319 -1.74 -1.82 -7.98
CA ASP A 319 -2.02 -3.11 -8.61
C ASP A 319 -1.23 -4.28 -7.99
N GLU A 320 -1.60 -5.49 -8.39
CA GLU A 320 -0.97 -6.74 -7.98
C GLU A 320 0.44 -6.93 -8.56
N LYS A 321 0.84 -6.14 -9.57
CA LYS A 321 2.13 -6.31 -10.26
C LYS A 321 3.32 -6.06 -9.33
N SER A 322 3.12 -5.34 -8.23
CA SER A 322 4.14 -5.01 -7.24
C SER A 322 4.59 -6.17 -6.37
N TRP A 323 3.89 -7.30 -6.38
CA TRP A 323 4.18 -8.43 -5.50
C TRP A 323 5.17 -9.39 -6.14
N TYR A 324 6.13 -9.88 -5.35
CA TYR A 324 7.23 -10.73 -5.84
C TYR A 324 6.75 -11.93 -6.65
N ASN A 325 5.67 -12.59 -6.22
CA ASN A 325 5.12 -13.74 -6.95
C ASN A 325 4.57 -13.39 -8.34
N ASN A 326 4.20 -12.12 -8.55
CA ASN A 326 3.58 -11.65 -9.78
C ASN A 326 4.59 -11.08 -10.76
N PHE A 327 5.72 -10.56 -10.28
CA PHE A 327 6.79 -10.06 -11.16
C PHE A 327 7.99 -11.00 -11.30
N LYS A 328 8.20 -11.98 -10.40
CA LYS A 328 9.32 -12.92 -10.55
C LYS A 328 9.23 -13.59 -11.92
N GLU A 329 10.34 -13.59 -12.64
CA GLU A 329 10.48 -14.30 -13.90
C GLU A 329 11.52 -15.41 -13.74
N ASP A 330 11.34 -16.51 -14.46
CA ASP A 330 12.34 -17.59 -14.53
C ASP A 330 13.50 -17.12 -15.43
N SER A 331 14.29 -16.22 -14.87
CA SER A 331 15.43 -15.57 -15.51
C SER A 331 16.66 -16.38 -15.14
N SER A 332 16.97 -17.36 -15.99
CA SER A 332 18.14 -18.25 -16.00
C SER A 332 19.31 -17.81 -15.11
N ASP A 333 19.25 -18.13 -13.82
CA ASP A 333 20.25 -17.85 -12.77
C ASP A 333 20.64 -16.37 -12.52
N LEU A 334 20.09 -15.40 -13.28
CA LEU A 334 20.45 -13.98 -13.16
C LEU A 334 19.53 -13.21 -12.19
N GLY A 335 18.35 -13.75 -11.90
CA GLY A 335 17.35 -13.15 -11.00
C GLY A 335 16.43 -12.14 -11.70
N VAL A 336 15.77 -11.26 -10.94
CA VAL A 336 14.77 -10.33 -11.48
C VAL A 336 15.40 -9.26 -12.38
N ARG A 337 14.96 -9.16 -13.63
CA ARG A 337 15.38 -8.11 -14.56
C ARG A 337 14.69 -6.78 -14.29
N VAL A 338 15.46 -5.71 -14.23
CA VAL A 338 14.97 -4.33 -14.38
C VAL A 338 15.42 -3.79 -15.73
N GLN A 339 14.49 -3.29 -16.53
CA GLN A 339 14.79 -2.76 -17.86
C GLN A 339 14.00 -1.47 -18.11
N ILE A 340 14.64 -0.50 -18.73
CA ILE A 340 14.05 0.76 -19.17
C ILE A 340 14.27 0.86 -20.67
N SER A 341 13.24 1.23 -21.43
CA SER A 341 13.28 1.20 -22.89
C SER A 341 12.54 2.37 -23.50
N LEU A 342 13.16 3.01 -24.49
CA LEU A 342 12.52 3.98 -25.36
C LEU A 342 12.27 3.33 -26.72
N ALA A 343 11.04 3.41 -27.21
CA ALA A 343 10.66 2.84 -28.50
C ALA A 343 9.75 3.78 -29.30
N SER A 344 9.74 3.62 -30.61
CA SER A 344 8.97 4.44 -31.56
C SER A 344 9.25 5.94 -31.48
N ARG A 345 10.45 6.31 -31.02
CA ARG A 345 10.97 7.67 -31.08
C ARG A 345 11.38 7.99 -32.52
N ASN A 346 10.97 9.16 -32.99
CA ASN A 346 11.36 9.75 -34.28
C ASN A 346 12.12 11.07 -34.10
N THR A 347 11.96 11.76 -32.98
CA THR A 347 12.59 13.07 -32.72
C THR A 347 12.88 13.30 -31.24
N GLY A 348 13.65 14.34 -30.94
CA GLY A 348 14.03 14.76 -29.59
C GLY A 348 14.83 13.73 -28.80
N SER A 349 14.90 13.85 -27.49
CA SER A 349 15.61 12.92 -26.62
C SER A 349 14.94 12.82 -25.26
N LEU A 350 15.19 11.73 -24.55
CA LEU A 350 14.60 11.46 -23.25
C LEU A 350 15.71 11.31 -22.23
N VAL A 351 15.63 12.08 -21.15
CA VAL A 351 16.54 11.92 -20.02
C VAL A 351 15.83 11.12 -18.94
N ILE A 352 16.54 10.17 -18.34
CA ILE A 352 16.11 9.51 -17.10
C ILE A 352 17.19 9.68 -16.05
N ASP A 353 16.77 9.66 -14.80
CA ASP A 353 17.67 9.81 -13.67
C ASP A 353 17.04 9.18 -12.42
N ASN A 354 17.83 8.96 -11.37
CA ASN A 354 17.38 8.56 -10.05
C ASN A 354 16.40 7.36 -10.07
N VAL A 355 16.78 6.28 -10.75
CA VAL A 355 15.94 5.07 -10.86
C VAL A 355 15.83 4.40 -9.50
N ILE A 356 14.63 4.31 -8.95
CA ILE A 356 14.40 3.72 -7.63
C ILE A 356 13.72 2.36 -7.79
N LEU A 357 14.36 1.31 -7.27
CA LEU A 357 13.68 0.08 -6.89
C LEU A 357 13.78 -0.08 -5.38
N ALA A 358 12.65 -0.02 -4.69
CA ALA A 358 12.61 -0.14 -3.24
C ALA A 358 11.33 -0.84 -2.76
N GLN A 359 11.35 -1.31 -1.51
CA GLN A 359 10.17 -1.87 -0.86
C GLN A 359 9.57 -0.83 0.09
N PRO A 360 8.28 -0.47 -0.07
CA PRO A 360 7.60 0.50 0.78
C PRO A 360 7.48 0.03 2.23
N SER A 361 7.26 0.98 3.14
CA SER A 361 7.05 0.68 4.56
C SER A 361 5.59 0.42 4.86
N ALA A 362 5.31 -0.62 5.66
CA ALA A 362 3.96 -0.95 6.08
C ALA A 362 3.49 -0.04 7.24
N PHE A 363 2.32 0.54 7.10
CA PHE A 363 1.62 1.26 8.17
C PHE A 363 0.14 0.90 8.09
N ASN A 364 -0.44 0.42 9.18
CA ASN A 364 -1.87 0.12 9.21
C ASN A 364 -2.30 -0.76 8.02
N SER A 365 -1.48 -1.81 7.79
CA SER A 365 -1.65 -2.86 6.78
C SER A 365 -1.63 -2.41 5.31
N LYS A 366 -1.37 -1.13 5.04
CA LYS A 366 -1.08 -0.60 3.71
C LYS A 366 0.40 -0.27 3.60
N TYR A 367 0.88 -0.15 2.38
CA TYR A 367 2.29 0.15 2.12
C TYR A 367 2.45 1.56 1.58
N TYR A 368 3.43 2.28 2.13
CA TYR A 368 3.68 3.68 1.82
C TYR A 368 5.14 3.91 1.45
N MET A 369 5.37 4.77 0.47
CA MET A 369 6.70 5.25 0.09
C MET A 369 6.63 6.75 -0.13
N LEU A 370 7.47 7.51 0.57
CA LEU A 370 7.69 8.92 0.27
C LEU A 370 8.78 8.97 -0.81
N ILE A 371 8.55 9.71 -1.89
CA ILE A 371 9.48 9.86 -3.01
C ILE A 371 9.95 11.30 -3.04
N ALA A 372 11.27 11.49 -3.08
CA ALA A 372 11.86 12.80 -3.29
C ALA A 372 11.48 13.34 -4.66
N GLY A 373 11.25 14.65 -4.74
CA GLY A 373 11.02 15.35 -6.00
C GLY A 373 12.32 15.80 -6.67
N ASP A 374 12.19 16.59 -7.74
CA ASP A 374 13.31 17.39 -8.26
C ASP A 374 13.61 18.56 -7.30
N SER A 375 12.56 19.11 -6.69
CA SER A 375 12.64 20.10 -5.62
C SER A 375 12.44 19.44 -4.26
N ASP A 376 13.38 19.69 -3.35
CA ASP A 376 13.31 19.24 -1.96
C ASP A 376 12.01 19.65 -1.26
N PHE A 377 11.48 18.74 -0.43
CA PHE A 377 10.48 19.11 0.54
C PHE A 377 11.04 20.05 1.61
N ILE A 378 10.16 20.86 2.20
CA ILE A 378 10.49 21.63 3.41
C ILE A 378 9.69 21.16 4.61
N ASN A 379 10.20 21.41 5.80
CA ASN A 379 9.49 21.12 7.05
C ASN A 379 8.12 21.82 7.07
N GLY A 380 7.06 21.04 7.32
CA GLY A 380 5.67 21.48 7.28
C GLY A 380 4.95 21.22 5.95
N ASP A 381 5.66 20.82 4.89
CA ASP A 381 5.01 20.25 3.70
C ASP A 381 4.23 19.00 4.11
N TYR A 382 3.06 18.77 3.50
CA TYR A 382 2.28 17.60 3.85
C TYR A 382 1.38 17.09 2.72
N PHE A 383 0.99 15.83 2.86
CA PHE A 383 0.02 15.17 2.00
C PHE A 383 -1.14 14.65 2.83
N THR A 384 -2.33 14.65 2.25
CA THR A 384 -3.51 14.02 2.84
C THR A 384 -4.20 13.13 1.83
N PHE A 385 -4.83 12.07 2.33
CA PHE A 385 -5.77 11.25 1.58
C PHE A 385 -6.83 10.72 2.54
N THR A 386 -8.06 10.70 2.06
CA THR A 386 -9.23 10.30 2.83
C THR A 386 -9.77 9.01 2.27
N ASP A 387 -9.70 7.94 3.06
CA ASP A 387 -10.39 6.69 2.73
C ASP A 387 -11.82 6.75 3.28
N SER A 388 -12.76 6.10 2.59
CA SER A 388 -14.15 5.99 3.06
C SER A 388 -14.68 4.58 2.86
N VAL A 389 -15.59 4.18 3.75
CA VAL A 389 -16.38 2.95 3.60
C VAL A 389 -17.81 3.37 3.27
N ASN A 390 -18.29 2.98 2.10
CA ASN A 390 -19.62 3.40 1.61
C ASN A 390 -20.74 2.40 1.95
N GLY A 391 -20.42 1.25 2.55
CA GLY A 391 -21.41 0.35 3.14
C GLY A 391 -21.95 0.92 4.45
N THR A 392 -23.22 0.67 4.77
CA THR A 392 -23.69 0.86 6.15
C THR A 392 -22.82 -0.04 7.03
N SER A 393 -22.21 0.51 8.07
CA SER A 393 -21.39 -0.23 9.03
C SER A 393 -22.12 -1.51 9.48
N GLY A 394 -21.63 -2.67 9.00
CA GLY A 394 -22.18 -4.01 9.25
C GLY A 394 -23.39 -4.46 8.38
N GLY A 395 -23.72 -3.75 7.30
CA GLY A 395 -24.70 -4.18 6.30
C GLY A 395 -24.12 -5.14 5.26
N ASP A 396 -23.04 -4.72 4.61
CA ASP A 396 -22.36 -5.42 3.51
C ASP A 396 -20.91 -5.77 3.92
N GLY A 397 -20.44 -6.98 3.59
CA GLY A 397 -19.06 -7.42 3.84
C GLY A 397 -18.76 -7.77 5.30
N ARG A 398 -19.71 -8.38 6.03
CA ARG A 398 -19.58 -8.69 7.48
C ARG A 398 -18.40 -9.59 7.79
N ILE A 399 -18.19 -10.62 6.95
CA ILE A 399 -17.05 -11.52 7.10
C ILE A 399 -15.75 -10.72 6.97
N GLN A 400 -15.62 -9.88 5.94
CA GLN A 400 -14.43 -9.05 5.72
C GLN A 400 -14.17 -8.08 6.86
N PHE A 401 -15.21 -7.34 7.29
CA PHE A 401 -15.10 -6.41 8.39
C PHE A 401 -14.64 -7.10 9.68
N THR A 402 -15.24 -8.25 10.01
CA THR A 402 -14.92 -8.99 11.23
C THR A 402 -13.52 -9.58 11.17
N LEU A 403 -13.12 -10.18 10.05
CA LEU A 403 -11.79 -10.76 9.90
C LEU A 403 -10.71 -9.68 9.96
N SER A 404 -10.93 -8.55 9.29
CA SER A 404 -9.97 -7.44 9.32
C SER A 404 -9.83 -6.89 10.74
N ARG A 405 -10.94 -6.57 11.39
CA ARG A 405 -10.95 -5.99 12.74
C ARG A 405 -10.31 -6.90 13.78
N LEU A 406 -10.53 -8.22 13.69
CA LEU A 406 -10.12 -9.16 14.74
C LEU A 406 -8.78 -9.85 14.48
N PHE A 407 -8.39 -10.02 13.22
CA PHE A 407 -7.21 -10.80 12.84
C PHE A 407 -6.21 -10.03 11.99
N GLY A 408 -6.53 -8.83 11.52
CA GLY A 408 -5.67 -8.12 10.58
C GLY A 408 -5.57 -8.85 9.23
N LYS A 409 -6.67 -9.43 8.78
CA LYS A 409 -6.74 -10.31 7.59
C LYS A 409 -8.04 -10.09 6.83
N TYR A 410 -8.00 -10.32 5.53
CA TYR A 410 -9.16 -10.27 4.65
C TYR A 410 -9.03 -11.38 3.61
N LEU A 411 -10.13 -11.69 2.94
CA LEU A 411 -10.22 -12.76 1.95
C LEU A 411 -10.48 -12.17 0.55
N PRO A 412 -10.32 -12.96 -0.53
CA PRO A 412 -10.81 -12.57 -1.84
C PRO A 412 -12.29 -12.16 -1.79
N HIS A 413 -12.61 -11.01 -2.38
CA HIS A 413 -13.92 -10.38 -2.23
C HIS A 413 -14.42 -9.74 -3.51
N THR A 414 -15.70 -9.39 -3.53
CA THR A 414 -16.34 -8.74 -4.67
C THR A 414 -17.48 -7.82 -4.26
N SER A 415 -17.71 -6.77 -5.04
CA SER A 415 -18.94 -5.96 -5.01
C SER A 415 -20.09 -6.62 -5.79
N GLY A 416 -19.82 -7.71 -6.51
CA GLY A 416 -20.78 -8.49 -7.28
C GLY A 416 -21.42 -9.62 -6.47
N SER A 417 -21.78 -10.72 -7.15
CA SER A 417 -22.28 -11.91 -6.48
C SER A 417 -21.14 -12.70 -5.84
N GLU A 418 -21.16 -12.77 -4.52
CA GLU A 418 -20.22 -13.53 -3.71
C GLU A 418 -20.48 -15.05 -3.77
N THR A 419 -19.44 -15.84 -3.53
CA THR A 419 -19.55 -17.30 -3.41
C THR A 419 -20.13 -17.70 -2.06
N TYR A 420 -19.70 -17.00 -1.00
CA TYR A 420 -20.11 -17.23 0.37
C TYR A 420 -20.77 -15.97 0.93
N ALA A 421 -22.10 -16.03 1.05
CA ALA A 421 -22.92 -14.91 1.49
C ALA A 421 -22.73 -14.58 2.97
N ASP A 422 -22.87 -13.29 3.28
CA ASP A 422 -23.03 -12.82 4.65
C ASP A 422 -24.41 -13.27 5.19
N ALA A 423 -24.44 -13.81 6.42
CA ALA A 423 -25.64 -14.41 7.01
C ALA A 423 -26.69 -13.41 7.52
#